data_AF-A0A5J4YW59-F1
#
_entry.id   AF-A0A5J4YW59-F1
#
_cell.length_a   1.000
_cell.length_b   1.000
_cell.length_c   1.000
_cell.angle_alpha   90.00
_cell.angle_beta   90.00
_cell.angle_gamma   90.00
#
_symmetry.space_group_name_H-M   'P 1'
#
loop_
_entity.id
_entity.type
_entity.pdbx_description
1 polymer ?
#
loop_
_entity_poly.entity_id
_entity_poly.type
_entity_poly.pdbx_seq_one_letter_code
_entity_poly.pdbx_strand_id
1 'polypeptide(L)'
;MQYQTLLRCSGLIIRPNRMGHAFPHSVSRGMTAHALTRLSPVSCLHDPANRRDAARPTHRSVFSREGVAATWVRAAHKVAGRRASNVHVMVPGRQTEFAHGFASTSGSVRDEAKRTVGDLTDAASAQGEPGGSHLNTDDAATARHGLGTESEPYVQEISDGLRRIANVWFQCGLREEELGNHVEAVEWIRKAADAGVARAQAKLGLYYVSGKGGLHADQEQAIEWLCKAAHAGDVDAQFDLGSLYASSMGGSQGGSEREAFEWFRKAALRGHVAAQFNLSLYYRNGMGGITKDEREALRWCQQAAMNGNKDAQFNLGVSYLNGVCGLVIDKNKAVEWFHRAAESGHLQALLNLGVLYANGIGGVSVDTRKAQTLFHKAADGGDINAQFTLGVCYATGEYGISVNEQEAVKWFRKAAESGHTDSQYNLGVYYAHGKCGVQVDERQAQDWLKRAAENGHAGAMYNLAVFYSNGQCGLHKSDLMALEWYYAAAHQGHTEAQYNLAVCYETGRGGIKVDGDQAVEWYLKASAGGDSDAEVRLGNIYASGKCGFPKDEVKAVEWFRKAIESGNSGGYFCLGMMYALGKGGLPLDKPKSVDLIRKAAEKGYPTAQRFVEQAVDPED
;
A
#
# COMPACT_ATOMS: atom_id res chain seq x y z
N MET A 1 -1.01 20.01 6.44
CA MET A 1 -0.54 18.75 5.82
C MET A 1 -1.14 17.50 6.49
N GLN A 2 -1.25 17.41 7.82
CA GLN A 2 -1.72 16.20 8.52
C GLN A 2 -3.16 15.72 8.18
N TYR A 3 -4.09 16.65 7.90
CA TYR A 3 -5.43 16.30 7.40
C TYR A 3 -5.42 15.64 6.01
N GLN A 4 -4.43 15.94 5.16
CA GLN A 4 -4.31 15.34 3.83
C GLN A 4 -3.68 13.93 3.89
N THR A 5 -2.88 13.62 4.91
CA THR A 5 -2.28 12.30 5.10
C THR A 5 -3.33 11.26 5.52
N LEU A 6 -4.23 11.60 6.46
CA LEU A 6 -5.34 10.73 6.86
C LEU A 6 -6.35 10.47 5.72
N LEU A 7 -6.61 11.47 4.87
CA LEU A 7 -7.44 11.33 3.67
C LEU A 7 -6.77 10.42 2.61
N ARG A 8 -5.44 10.46 2.49
CA ARG A 8 -4.68 9.56 1.60
C ARG A 8 -4.66 8.11 2.12
N CYS A 9 -4.49 7.88 3.43
CA CYS A 9 -4.45 6.53 4.01
C CYS A 9 -5.82 5.82 4.05
N SER A 10 -6.92 6.58 3.98
CA SER A 10 -8.29 6.04 4.02
C SER A 10 -8.95 5.89 2.64
N GLY A 11 -8.26 6.25 1.55
CA GLY A 11 -8.84 6.28 0.20
C GLY A 11 -9.95 7.34 0.02
N LEU A 12 -10.15 8.20 1.02
CA LEU A 12 -11.07 9.32 1.00
C LEU A 12 -10.40 10.52 0.33
N ILE A 13 -10.63 10.75 -0.97
CA ILE A 13 -10.32 12.05 -1.57
C ILE A 13 -11.48 13.00 -1.25
N ILE A 14 -11.58 13.45 0.00
CA ILE A 14 -12.43 14.60 0.33
C ILE A 14 -11.60 15.84 0.03
N ARG A 15 -11.96 16.60 -1.02
CA ARG A 15 -11.43 17.95 -1.20
C ARG A 15 -11.84 18.79 0.03
N PRO A 16 -10.90 19.31 0.84
CA PRO A 16 -11.26 20.15 1.97
C PRO A 16 -11.82 21.47 1.43
N ASN A 17 -12.98 21.90 1.95
CA ASN A 17 -13.40 23.29 1.86
C ASN A 17 -12.34 24.15 2.55
N ARG A 18 -11.89 25.22 1.88
CA ARG A 18 -10.94 26.20 2.42
C ARG A 18 -11.45 26.76 3.75
N MET A 19 -10.90 26.29 4.86
CA MET A 19 -10.83 27.05 6.11
C MET A 19 -9.35 27.29 6.40
N GLY A 20 -8.96 28.55 6.36
CA GLY A 20 -7.60 28.98 6.66
C GLY A 20 -7.30 28.77 8.13
N HIS A 21 -6.32 27.93 8.44
CA HIS A 21 -5.69 27.87 9.75
C HIS A 21 -4.19 27.90 9.57
N ALA A 22 -3.62 29.06 9.89
CA ALA A 22 -2.21 29.23 10.19
C ALA A 22 -1.91 28.57 11.54
N PHE A 23 -0.88 27.72 11.60
CA PHE A 23 -0.23 27.35 12.87
C PHE A 23 1.25 27.73 12.78
N PRO A 24 1.80 28.38 13.83
CA PRO A 24 3.19 28.82 13.85
C PRO A 24 4.12 27.69 14.29
N HIS A 25 5.14 27.40 13.48
CA HIS A 25 6.33 26.70 13.94
C HIS A 25 7.37 27.74 14.38
N SER A 26 7.34 28.14 15.64
CA SER A 26 8.49 28.74 16.31
C SER A 26 8.37 28.61 17.83
N VAL A 27 9.27 27.83 18.44
CA VAL A 27 9.68 28.04 19.82
C VAL A 27 11.19 27.79 19.90
N SER A 28 11.97 28.86 19.99
CA SER A 28 12.67 29.15 21.24
C SER A 28 13.17 30.60 21.24
N ARG A 29 12.66 31.41 22.19
CA ARG A 29 13.45 32.18 23.17
C ARG A 29 12.55 33.14 23.95
N GLY A 30 12.61 33.03 25.28
CA GLY A 30 12.70 34.19 26.17
C GLY A 30 11.41 34.90 26.60
N MET A 31 10.96 34.56 27.81
CA MET A 31 10.60 35.49 28.89
C MET A 31 9.25 36.25 28.88
N THR A 32 8.58 36.05 30.03
CA THR A 32 7.79 36.98 30.86
C THR A 32 6.36 37.36 30.48
N ALA A 33 5.48 37.03 31.44
CA ALA A 33 4.09 37.41 31.54
C ALA A 33 3.90 38.90 31.86
N HIS A 34 2.91 39.56 31.23
CA HIS A 34 1.89 40.35 31.93
C HIS A 34 0.78 40.87 30.98
N ALA A 35 -0.45 40.77 31.50
CA ALA A 35 -1.56 41.73 31.43
C ALA A 35 -2.35 42.01 30.13
N LEU A 36 -3.63 41.57 30.20
CA LEU A 36 -4.86 42.36 30.11
C LEU A 36 -5.46 42.81 28.74
N THR A 37 -6.54 42.09 28.40
CA THR A 37 -7.92 42.55 28.03
C THR A 37 -8.23 43.35 26.75
N ARG A 38 -9.19 42.73 26.02
CA ARG A 38 -10.39 43.28 25.35
C ARG A 38 -10.19 44.16 24.11
N LEU A 39 -10.76 43.71 22.98
CA LEU A 39 -11.98 44.30 22.38
C LEU A 39 -12.49 43.43 21.22
N SER A 40 -13.81 43.37 21.12
CA SER A 40 -14.63 42.67 20.12
C SER A 40 -15.17 43.67 19.07
N PRO A 41 -16.16 43.33 18.22
CA PRO A 41 -15.98 42.95 16.81
C PRO A 41 -16.64 43.96 15.84
N VAL A 42 -16.29 43.90 14.54
CA VAL A 42 -17.11 44.54 13.49
C VAL A 42 -17.28 43.60 12.30
N SER A 43 -18.53 43.54 11.88
CA SER A 43 -19.20 42.69 10.92
C SER A 43 -19.30 43.31 9.51
N CYS A 44 -19.83 42.51 8.57
CA CYS A 44 -20.52 42.90 7.32
C CYS A 44 -19.62 43.23 6.09
N LEU A 45 -19.94 42.98 4.81
CA LEU A 45 -21.09 42.47 4.05
C LEU A 45 -20.66 42.31 2.55
N HIS A 46 -21.32 41.40 1.81
CA HIS A 46 -21.60 41.34 0.35
C HIS A 46 -20.44 41.22 -0.69
N ASP A 47 -20.34 40.17 -1.54
CA ASP A 47 -21.15 39.71 -2.72
C ASP A 47 -20.80 40.46 -4.05
N PRO A 48 -21.15 40.00 -5.28
CA PRO A 48 -20.37 39.07 -6.14
C PRO A 48 -20.12 39.53 -7.61
N ALA A 49 -19.57 38.61 -8.42
CA ALA A 49 -19.78 38.38 -9.89
C ALA A 49 -18.82 39.00 -10.96
N ASN A 50 -18.18 38.12 -11.76
CA ASN A 50 -18.15 38.08 -13.25
C ASN A 50 -17.22 36.91 -13.72
N ARG A 51 -17.67 35.84 -14.39
CA ARG A 51 -17.97 35.64 -15.84
C ARG A 51 -16.84 35.99 -16.83
N ARG A 52 -16.19 34.96 -17.42
CA ARG A 52 -16.31 34.52 -18.84
C ARG A 52 -15.09 33.75 -19.36
N ASP A 53 -15.39 32.57 -19.92
CA ASP A 53 -14.95 31.97 -21.19
C ASP A 53 -13.59 32.36 -21.83
N ALA A 54 -12.77 31.34 -22.13
CA ALA A 54 -12.18 31.17 -23.46
C ALA A 54 -11.55 29.77 -23.63
N ALA A 55 -11.75 29.21 -24.82
CA ALA A 55 -11.36 27.88 -25.24
C ALA A 55 -9.89 27.77 -25.72
N ARG A 56 -9.36 26.55 -25.56
CA ARG A 56 -8.25 25.81 -26.20
C ARG A 56 -7.76 26.30 -27.59
N PRO A 57 -6.49 26.04 -27.99
CA PRO A 57 -6.15 24.72 -28.58
C PRO A 57 -4.78 24.11 -28.25
N THR A 58 -4.70 22.87 -28.71
CA THR A 58 -3.71 21.78 -28.64
C THR A 58 -2.29 22.09 -29.14
N HIS A 59 -1.30 21.42 -28.55
CA HIS A 59 -0.14 20.89 -29.28
C HIS A 59 0.22 19.48 -28.81
N ARG A 60 0.24 18.55 -29.77
CA ARG A 60 0.90 17.24 -29.69
C ARG A 60 2.41 17.47 -29.82
N SER A 61 3.21 16.76 -29.03
CA SER A 61 4.53 16.31 -29.46
C SER A 61 4.74 14.87 -29.00
N VAL A 62 5.05 14.04 -29.98
CA VAL A 62 5.51 12.65 -29.87
C VAL A 62 7.03 12.74 -29.86
N PHE A 63 7.70 12.14 -28.88
CA PHE A 63 9.07 11.68 -29.04
C PHE A 63 9.27 10.39 -28.26
N SER A 64 9.63 9.36 -29.02
CA SER A 64 10.22 8.11 -28.58
C SER A 64 11.65 8.33 -28.09
N ARG A 65 12.11 7.52 -27.13
CA ARG A 65 13.41 6.85 -27.19
C ARG A 65 13.57 5.82 -26.07
N GLU A 66 13.82 4.61 -26.53
CA GLU A 66 14.37 3.49 -25.77
C GLU A 66 15.79 3.82 -25.26
N GLY A 67 16.14 3.20 -24.13
CA GLY A 67 17.46 2.61 -23.91
C GLY A 67 18.55 3.50 -23.29
N VAL A 68 18.70 3.43 -21.96
CA VAL A 68 20.01 3.28 -21.28
C VAL A 68 19.77 2.64 -19.90
N ALA A 69 20.10 1.36 -19.71
CA ALA A 69 20.56 0.77 -18.43
C ALA A 69 20.90 -0.73 -18.57
N ALA A 70 22.05 -1.01 -19.17
CA ALA A 70 22.89 -2.18 -18.91
C ALA A 70 24.32 -1.60 -18.89
N THR A 71 25.18 -1.76 -17.91
CA THR A 71 25.62 -2.96 -17.18
C THR A 71 26.42 -2.49 -15.95
N TRP A 72 26.41 -3.25 -14.85
CA TRP A 72 27.61 -3.77 -14.16
C TRP A 72 27.20 -5.01 -13.35
N VAL A 73 28.12 -5.97 -13.27
CA VAL A 73 27.91 -7.42 -13.20
C VAL A 73 28.41 -7.99 -11.85
N ARG A 74 27.64 -8.94 -11.30
CA ARG A 74 27.95 -10.15 -10.48
C ARG A 74 28.95 -10.10 -9.30
N ALA A 75 28.49 -10.72 -8.21
CA ALA A 75 29.14 -11.82 -7.47
C ALA A 75 28.04 -12.50 -6.61
N ALA A 76 27.91 -13.82 -6.40
CA ALA A 76 28.69 -15.00 -6.73
C ALA A 76 27.77 -16.24 -6.63
N HIS A 77 28.12 -17.31 -7.34
CA HIS A 77 27.48 -18.63 -7.27
C HIS A 77 28.54 -19.69 -6.95
N LYS A 78 28.12 -20.74 -6.22
CA LYS A 78 28.68 -22.11 -6.12
C LYS A 78 29.94 -22.39 -5.27
N VAL A 79 29.73 -23.16 -4.19
CA VAL A 79 30.51 -24.36 -3.78
C VAL A 79 29.47 -25.35 -3.20
N ALA A 80 28.98 -26.35 -3.93
CA ALA A 80 29.51 -27.71 -4.11
C ALA A 80 29.49 -28.62 -2.85
N GLY A 81 28.44 -29.44 -2.78
CA GLY A 81 28.28 -30.83 -2.31
C GLY A 81 29.22 -31.48 -1.28
N ARG A 82 28.64 -32.31 -0.40
CA ARG A 82 28.82 -33.79 -0.39
C ARG A 82 28.08 -34.50 0.77
N ARG A 83 27.58 -35.69 0.40
CA ARG A 83 27.45 -36.95 1.16
C ARG A 83 26.27 -37.19 2.11
N ALA A 84 25.48 -38.17 1.69
CA ALA A 84 24.72 -39.11 2.51
C ALA A 84 25.61 -39.93 3.45
N SER A 85 25.08 -40.23 4.64
CA SER A 85 25.43 -41.41 5.44
C SER A 85 24.22 -41.79 6.31
N ASN A 86 23.89 -43.08 6.25
CA ASN A 86 22.86 -43.78 7.02
C ASN A 86 22.95 -43.57 8.54
N VAL A 87 21.79 -43.43 9.20
CA VAL A 87 21.57 -43.93 10.56
C VAL A 87 20.14 -44.48 10.67
N HIS A 88 20.02 -45.80 10.69
CA HIS A 88 18.92 -46.51 11.35
C HIS A 88 19.06 -46.29 12.86
N VAL A 89 17.96 -46.07 13.60
CA VAL A 89 17.61 -46.77 14.86
C VAL A 89 16.25 -46.28 15.40
N MET A 90 15.35 -47.27 15.54
CA MET A 90 14.26 -47.53 16.49
C MET A 90 13.51 -46.42 17.25
N VAL A 91 12.18 -46.53 17.16
CA VAL A 91 11.14 -46.03 18.09
C VAL A 91 11.07 -46.92 19.35
N PRO A 92 10.78 -46.34 20.53
CA PRO A 92 9.57 -46.73 21.29
C PRO A 92 8.85 -45.46 21.81
N GLY A 93 7.54 -45.28 21.66
CA GLY A 93 6.49 -46.08 22.28
C GLY A 93 6.12 -45.49 23.65
N ARG A 94 5.08 -44.64 23.72
CA ARG A 94 4.26 -44.44 24.94
C ARG A 94 2.89 -43.86 24.60
N GLN A 95 1.88 -44.63 24.99
CA GLN A 95 0.45 -44.33 24.98
C GLN A 95 0.07 -43.33 26.08
N THR A 96 -1.01 -42.59 25.86
CA THR A 96 -2.08 -42.22 26.84
C THR A 96 -3.16 -41.49 26.01
N GLU A 97 -4.21 -42.20 25.58
CA GLU A 97 -5.54 -42.25 26.20
C GLU A 97 -6.20 -40.87 26.39
N PHE A 98 -7.08 -40.48 25.45
CA PHE A 98 -8.35 -39.78 25.69
C PHE A 98 -9.10 -39.62 24.35
N ALA A 99 -10.04 -40.53 24.04
CA ALA A 99 -11.15 -40.29 23.10
C ALA A 99 -12.11 -41.51 23.02
N HIS A 100 -12.91 -41.73 24.07
CA HIS A 100 -14.14 -42.53 23.92
C HIS A 100 -15.29 -41.57 23.59
N GLY A 101 -15.78 -41.63 22.34
CA GLY A 101 -16.98 -40.88 21.96
C GLY A 101 -17.31 -40.76 20.47
N PHE A 102 -16.39 -41.08 19.54
CA PHE A 102 -16.62 -40.85 18.10
C PHE A 102 -16.18 -42.01 17.17
N ALA A 103 -16.02 -43.23 17.69
CA ALA A 103 -15.54 -44.38 16.91
C ALA A 103 -16.64 -45.21 16.21
N SER A 104 -17.93 -44.97 16.47
CA SER A 104 -19.01 -45.81 15.91
C SER A 104 -19.44 -45.41 14.50
N THR A 105 -19.15 -44.18 14.05
CA THR A 105 -19.45 -43.70 12.69
C THR A 105 -18.27 -43.81 11.72
N SER A 106 -17.05 -44.13 12.20
CA SER A 106 -15.85 -44.34 11.36
C SER A 106 -15.79 -45.74 10.74
N GLY A 107 -16.22 -46.77 11.48
CA GLY A 107 -16.37 -48.12 10.95
C GLY A 107 -17.44 -48.20 9.88
N SER A 108 -18.61 -47.59 10.14
CA SER A 108 -19.78 -47.67 9.25
C SER A 108 -19.49 -47.24 7.82
N VAL A 109 -18.89 -46.06 7.60
CA VAL A 109 -18.65 -45.54 6.24
C VAL A 109 -17.53 -46.30 5.52
N ARG A 110 -16.49 -46.71 6.26
CA ARG A 110 -15.37 -47.50 5.70
C ARG A 110 -15.81 -48.92 5.33
N ASP A 111 -16.69 -49.50 6.12
CA ASP A 111 -17.27 -50.81 5.88
C ASP A 111 -18.34 -50.76 4.80
N GLU A 112 -19.10 -49.67 4.69
CA GLU A 112 -20.08 -49.43 3.63
C GLU A 112 -19.40 -49.16 2.27
N ALA A 113 -18.26 -48.47 2.26
CA ALA A 113 -17.39 -48.32 1.08
C ALA A 113 -16.82 -49.68 0.63
N LYS A 114 -16.40 -50.52 1.58
CA LYS A 114 -15.90 -51.88 1.28
C LYS A 114 -17.02 -52.80 0.78
N ARG A 115 -18.23 -52.71 1.35
CA ARG A 115 -19.40 -53.46 0.90
C ARG A 115 -19.81 -53.07 -0.51
N THR A 116 -19.95 -51.77 -0.79
CA THR A 116 -20.30 -51.31 -2.15
C THR A 116 -19.26 -51.68 -3.20
N VAL A 117 -17.97 -51.66 -2.87
CA VAL A 117 -16.92 -52.17 -3.75
C VAL A 117 -17.06 -53.69 -3.96
N GLY A 118 -17.31 -54.46 -2.88
CA GLY A 118 -17.54 -55.90 -2.92
C GLY A 118 -18.75 -56.29 -3.80
N ASP A 119 -19.89 -55.64 -3.58
CA ASP A 119 -21.14 -55.90 -4.29
C ASP A 119 -21.01 -55.64 -5.81
N LEU A 120 -20.21 -54.64 -6.21
CA LEU A 120 -19.95 -54.33 -7.62
C LEU A 120 -18.93 -55.29 -8.28
N THR A 121 -17.93 -55.77 -7.54
CA THR A 121 -17.00 -56.82 -8.03
C THR A 121 -17.65 -58.19 -8.15
N ASP A 122 -18.60 -58.52 -7.27
CA ASP A 122 -19.34 -59.77 -7.33
C ASP A 122 -20.36 -59.76 -8.47
N ALA A 123 -21.00 -58.60 -8.75
CA ALA A 123 -21.85 -58.42 -9.92
C ALA A 123 -21.09 -58.55 -11.25
N ALA A 124 -19.85 -58.06 -11.33
CA ALA A 124 -19.01 -58.18 -12.52
C ALA A 124 -18.45 -59.61 -12.75
N SER A 125 -18.27 -60.37 -11.67
CA SER A 125 -17.74 -61.75 -11.73
C SER A 125 -18.82 -62.79 -12.08
N ALA A 126 -20.10 -62.47 -11.89
CA ALA A 126 -21.21 -63.39 -12.12
C ALA A 126 -21.66 -63.54 -13.60
N GLN A 127 -21.07 -62.78 -14.56
CA GLN A 127 -21.50 -62.79 -15.97
C GLN A 127 -20.43 -63.18 -17.00
N GLY A 128 -19.32 -63.81 -16.60
CA GLY A 128 -18.35 -64.35 -17.55
C GLY A 128 -18.64 -65.80 -17.96
N GLU A 129 -19.15 -66.05 -19.17
CA GLU A 129 -19.06 -67.40 -19.78
C GLU A 129 -17.69 -67.63 -20.44
N PRO A 130 -17.14 -68.87 -20.41
CA PRO A 130 -15.81 -69.16 -20.95
C PRO A 130 -15.88 -69.77 -22.37
N GLY A 131 -14.97 -69.35 -23.26
CA GLY A 131 -14.77 -70.03 -24.53
C GLY A 131 -13.67 -69.39 -25.38
N GLY A 132 -12.50 -70.02 -25.41
CA GLY A 132 -11.39 -69.61 -26.27
C GLY A 132 -11.45 -70.23 -27.66
N SER A 133 -10.97 -69.49 -28.67
CA SER A 133 -10.16 -70.02 -29.77
C SER A 133 -9.64 -68.88 -30.65
N HIS A 134 -8.35 -68.92 -30.96
CA HIS A 134 -7.69 -68.11 -31.99
C HIS A 134 -8.42 -68.18 -33.33
N LEU A 135 -8.72 -67.03 -33.96
CA LEU A 135 -8.78 -66.87 -35.42
C LEU A 135 -8.44 -65.42 -35.81
N ASN A 136 -7.81 -65.30 -36.99
CA ASN A 136 -7.06 -64.18 -37.54
C ASN A 136 -7.88 -62.94 -37.95
N THR A 137 -7.13 -61.87 -38.21
CA THR A 137 -7.50 -60.62 -38.89
C THR A 137 -8.21 -60.85 -40.23
N ASP A 138 -9.12 -59.91 -40.54
CA ASP A 138 -9.93 -59.75 -41.77
C ASP A 138 -11.36 -60.28 -41.68
N ASP A 139 -12.24 -59.52 -41.00
CA ASP A 139 -13.69 -59.37 -41.34
C ASP A 139 -14.40 -58.35 -40.42
N ALA A 140 -13.84 -57.14 -40.28
CA ALA A 140 -14.36 -56.09 -39.40
C ALA A 140 -15.40 -55.14 -40.05
N ALA A 141 -16.00 -55.48 -41.21
CA ALA A 141 -16.83 -54.54 -41.97
C ALA A 141 -18.31 -54.91 -42.15
N THR A 142 -18.79 -56.07 -41.70
CA THR A 142 -20.15 -56.53 -42.05
C THR A 142 -21.00 -57.05 -40.88
N ALA A 143 -20.75 -56.58 -39.65
CA ALA A 143 -21.57 -56.89 -38.47
C ALA A 143 -22.00 -55.62 -37.69
N ARG A 144 -22.28 -54.51 -38.38
CA ARG A 144 -22.79 -53.26 -37.78
C ARG A 144 -24.30 -53.06 -37.85
N HIS A 145 -25.06 -54.08 -38.25
CA HIS A 145 -26.52 -54.01 -38.27
C HIS A 145 -27.13 -55.23 -37.58
N GLY A 146 -27.04 -55.27 -36.24
CA GLY A 146 -27.69 -56.36 -35.49
C GLY A 146 -27.54 -56.38 -33.97
N LEU A 147 -26.96 -55.36 -33.31
CA LEU A 147 -26.90 -55.28 -31.84
C LEU A 147 -27.16 -53.85 -31.38
N GLY A 148 -28.41 -53.42 -31.53
CA GLY A 148 -28.93 -52.24 -30.87
C GLY A 148 -29.75 -52.66 -29.65
N THR A 149 -29.59 -51.91 -28.56
CA THR A 149 -30.58 -51.65 -27.50
C THR A 149 -30.77 -52.59 -26.29
N GLU A 150 -29.90 -53.57 -25.99
CA GLU A 150 -29.99 -54.32 -24.71
C GLU A 150 -28.81 -54.11 -23.73
N SER A 151 -27.67 -53.57 -24.17
CA SER A 151 -26.49 -53.34 -23.32
C SER A 151 -26.32 -51.92 -22.77
N GLU A 152 -27.06 -50.94 -23.30
CA GLU A 152 -26.99 -49.53 -22.87
C GLU A 152 -27.38 -49.29 -21.40
N PRO A 153 -28.46 -49.90 -20.85
CA PRO A 153 -28.83 -49.70 -19.44
C PRO A 153 -27.79 -50.27 -18.47
N TYR A 154 -27.20 -51.40 -18.83
CA TYR A 154 -26.22 -52.12 -18.01
C TYR A 154 -24.86 -51.40 -17.94
N VAL A 155 -24.40 -50.87 -19.08
CA VAL A 155 -23.18 -50.03 -19.13
C VAL A 155 -23.38 -48.75 -18.30
N GLN A 156 -24.59 -48.19 -18.31
CA GLN A 156 -24.91 -47.00 -17.52
C GLN A 156 -24.92 -47.29 -16.01
N GLU A 157 -25.46 -48.44 -15.59
CA GLU A 157 -25.51 -48.85 -14.19
C GLU A 157 -24.11 -49.11 -13.60
N ILE A 158 -23.23 -49.75 -14.37
CA ILE A 158 -21.82 -49.96 -13.98
C ILE A 158 -21.09 -48.61 -13.87
N SER A 159 -21.30 -47.70 -14.83
CA SER A 159 -20.73 -46.36 -14.81
C SER A 159 -21.18 -45.55 -13.59
N ASP A 160 -22.46 -45.63 -13.24
CA ASP A 160 -23.02 -45.00 -12.04
C ASP A 160 -22.48 -45.62 -10.74
N GLY A 161 -22.28 -46.94 -10.71
CA GLY A 161 -21.65 -47.65 -9.59
C GLY A 161 -20.21 -47.17 -9.34
N LEU A 162 -19.40 -47.08 -10.40
CA LEU A 162 -18.02 -46.59 -10.32
C LEU A 162 -17.97 -45.12 -9.87
N ARG A 163 -18.89 -44.27 -10.35
CA ARG A 163 -18.98 -42.88 -9.92
C ARG A 163 -19.33 -42.75 -8.43
N ARG A 164 -20.18 -43.63 -7.89
CA ARG A 164 -20.48 -43.65 -6.44
C ARG A 164 -19.26 -44.00 -5.62
N ILE A 165 -18.52 -45.05 -5.99
CA ILE A 165 -17.27 -45.43 -5.32
C ILE A 165 -16.26 -44.27 -5.34
N ALA A 166 -16.09 -43.62 -6.49
CA ALA A 166 -15.16 -42.51 -6.63
C ALA A 166 -15.52 -41.32 -5.71
N ASN A 167 -16.82 -41.03 -5.55
CA ASN A 167 -17.29 -40.01 -4.60
C ASN A 167 -17.04 -40.43 -3.14
N VAL A 168 -17.18 -41.71 -2.81
CA VAL A 168 -16.86 -42.22 -1.47
C VAL A 168 -15.37 -42.07 -1.16
N TRP A 169 -14.48 -42.35 -2.12
CA TRP A 169 -13.05 -42.06 -1.96
C TRP A 169 -12.79 -40.59 -1.68
N PHE A 170 -13.47 -39.68 -2.37
CA PHE A 170 -13.34 -38.25 -2.12
C PHE A 170 -13.78 -37.86 -0.70
N GLN A 171 -14.90 -38.41 -0.21
CA GLN A 171 -15.37 -38.17 1.16
C GLN A 171 -14.40 -38.70 2.22
N CYS A 172 -13.82 -39.88 2.01
CA CYS A 172 -12.75 -40.39 2.87
C CYS A 172 -11.56 -39.43 2.90
N GLY A 173 -11.15 -38.89 1.75
CA GLY A 173 -10.07 -37.92 1.67
C GLY A 173 -10.34 -36.62 2.43
N LEU A 174 -11.55 -36.05 2.30
CA LEU A 174 -11.93 -34.85 3.06
C LEU A 174 -11.93 -35.10 4.58
N ARG A 175 -12.38 -36.27 5.02
CA ARG A 175 -12.38 -36.65 6.43
C ARG A 175 -10.97 -36.77 7.00
N GLU A 176 -10.04 -37.39 6.26
CA GLU A 176 -8.64 -37.48 6.69
C GLU A 176 -7.99 -36.09 6.76
N GLU A 177 -8.36 -35.17 5.86
CA GLU A 177 -7.92 -33.78 5.93
C GLU A 177 -8.43 -33.06 7.19
N GLU A 178 -9.70 -33.26 7.57
CA GLU A 178 -10.26 -32.73 8.82
C GLU A 178 -9.55 -33.29 10.07
N LEU A 179 -9.06 -34.53 9.99
CA LEU A 179 -8.27 -35.17 11.05
C LEU A 179 -6.79 -34.73 11.06
N GLY A 180 -6.34 -33.93 10.09
CA GLY A 180 -4.96 -33.48 9.94
C GLY A 180 -4.03 -34.48 9.23
N ASN A 181 -4.57 -35.60 8.76
CA ASN A 181 -3.86 -36.68 8.07
C ASN A 181 -3.70 -36.35 6.58
N HIS A 182 -2.90 -35.34 6.27
CA HIS A 182 -2.78 -34.80 4.91
C HIS A 182 -2.19 -35.79 3.90
N VAL A 183 -1.37 -36.76 4.33
CA VAL A 183 -0.78 -37.76 3.43
C VAL A 183 -1.84 -38.79 3.02
N GLU A 184 -2.56 -39.37 3.97
CA GLU A 184 -3.67 -40.28 3.67
C GLU A 184 -4.80 -39.57 2.90
N ALA A 185 -5.06 -38.29 3.19
CA ALA A 185 -6.02 -37.49 2.45
C ALA A 185 -5.66 -37.40 0.96
N VAL A 186 -4.39 -37.12 0.63
CA VAL A 186 -3.91 -37.06 -0.76
C VAL A 186 -4.06 -38.40 -1.46
N GLU A 187 -3.82 -39.53 -0.80
CA GLU A 187 -3.99 -40.85 -1.41
C GLU A 187 -5.45 -41.11 -1.83
N TRP A 188 -6.40 -40.82 -0.93
CA TRP A 188 -7.83 -40.98 -1.22
C TRP A 188 -8.32 -40.00 -2.28
N ILE A 189 -7.87 -38.74 -2.21
CA ILE A 189 -8.20 -37.69 -3.18
C ILE A 189 -7.63 -38.04 -4.57
N ARG A 190 -6.41 -38.61 -4.64
CA ARG A 190 -5.81 -39.06 -5.90
C ARG A 190 -6.63 -40.16 -6.56
N LYS A 191 -7.03 -41.19 -5.79
CA LYS A 191 -7.91 -42.26 -6.32
C LYS A 191 -9.21 -41.70 -6.89
N ALA A 192 -9.84 -40.76 -6.19
CA ALA A 192 -11.06 -40.09 -6.67
C ALA A 192 -10.81 -39.20 -7.91
N ALA A 193 -9.67 -38.50 -7.95
CA ALA A 193 -9.29 -37.63 -9.06
C ALA A 193 -8.99 -38.41 -10.34
N ASP A 194 -8.27 -39.53 -10.20
CA ASP A 194 -7.97 -40.49 -11.28
C ASP A 194 -9.26 -41.11 -11.83
N ALA A 195 -10.27 -41.33 -10.97
CA ALA A 195 -11.60 -41.79 -11.36
C ALA A 195 -12.50 -40.69 -11.95
N GLY A 196 -11.99 -39.48 -12.18
CA GLY A 196 -12.70 -38.41 -12.89
C GLY A 196 -13.59 -37.52 -12.03
N VAL A 197 -13.50 -37.58 -10.69
CA VAL A 197 -14.28 -36.70 -9.81
C VAL A 197 -13.70 -35.28 -9.87
N ALA A 198 -14.41 -34.35 -10.51
CA ALA A 198 -13.93 -32.99 -10.75
C ALA A 198 -13.50 -32.24 -9.47
N ARG A 199 -14.26 -32.37 -8.37
CA ARG A 199 -13.92 -31.77 -7.07
C ARG A 199 -12.64 -32.37 -6.46
N ALA A 200 -12.40 -33.65 -6.68
CA ALA A 200 -11.17 -34.32 -6.24
C ALA A 200 -9.97 -33.89 -7.08
N GLN A 201 -10.15 -33.74 -8.39
CA GLN A 201 -9.14 -33.18 -9.30
C GLN A 201 -8.77 -31.74 -8.90
N ALA A 202 -9.77 -30.90 -8.60
CA ALA A 202 -9.55 -29.53 -8.14
C ALA A 202 -8.72 -29.51 -6.84
N LYS A 203 -9.14 -30.32 -5.87
CA LYS A 203 -8.48 -30.45 -4.56
C LYS A 203 -7.04 -30.96 -4.71
N LEU A 204 -6.81 -31.97 -5.55
CA LEU A 204 -5.46 -32.48 -5.83
C LEU A 204 -4.56 -31.40 -6.45
N GLY A 205 -5.10 -30.59 -7.36
CA GLY A 205 -4.42 -29.43 -7.91
C GLY A 205 -3.98 -28.44 -6.82
N LEU A 206 -4.86 -28.12 -5.85
CA LEU A 206 -4.52 -27.25 -4.71
C LEU A 206 -3.46 -27.86 -3.77
N TYR A 207 -3.42 -29.18 -3.62
CA TYR A 207 -2.33 -29.86 -2.89
C TYR A 207 -0.98 -29.68 -3.60
N TYR A 208 -0.96 -29.73 -4.93
CA TYR A 208 0.24 -29.41 -5.73
C TYR A 208 0.62 -27.93 -5.70
N VAL A 209 -0.34 -26.99 -5.64
CA VAL A 209 -0.03 -25.56 -5.44
C VAL A 209 0.64 -25.32 -4.09
N SER A 210 0.11 -25.94 -3.03
CA SER A 210 0.55 -25.70 -1.66
C SER A 210 1.72 -26.57 -1.20
N GLY A 211 2.08 -27.63 -1.94
CA GLY A 211 3.11 -28.59 -1.54
C GLY A 211 2.78 -29.32 -0.24
N LYS A 212 1.50 -29.67 -0.03
CA LYS A 212 1.00 -30.35 1.19
C LYS A 212 0.80 -31.85 0.98
N GLY A 213 0.66 -32.59 2.08
CA GLY A 213 0.28 -34.00 2.05
C GLY A 213 1.31 -34.94 1.41
N GLY A 214 2.60 -34.64 1.60
CA GLY A 214 3.70 -35.43 1.04
C GLY A 214 4.04 -35.10 -0.42
N LEU A 215 3.36 -34.14 -1.04
CA LEU A 215 3.67 -33.64 -2.38
C LEU A 215 4.62 -32.44 -2.31
N HIS A 216 5.52 -32.33 -3.29
CA HIS A 216 6.25 -31.09 -3.53
C HIS A 216 5.38 -30.11 -4.32
N ALA A 217 5.60 -28.81 -4.09
CA ALA A 217 4.92 -27.78 -4.85
C ALA A 217 5.31 -27.91 -6.34
N ASP A 218 4.31 -28.14 -7.20
CA ASP A 218 4.50 -28.38 -8.62
C ASP A 218 3.38 -27.67 -9.38
N GLN A 219 3.75 -26.58 -10.05
CA GLN A 219 2.81 -25.72 -10.74
C GLN A 219 2.24 -26.35 -12.02
N GLU A 220 3.03 -27.17 -12.73
CA GLU A 220 2.58 -27.84 -13.95
C GLU A 220 1.52 -28.88 -13.61
N GLN A 221 1.78 -29.70 -12.58
CA GLN A 221 0.82 -30.66 -12.08
C GLN A 221 -0.43 -29.98 -11.52
N ALA A 222 -0.28 -28.86 -10.81
CA ALA A 222 -1.42 -28.08 -10.35
C ALA A 222 -2.30 -27.60 -11.51
N ILE A 223 -1.70 -27.02 -12.55
CA ILE A 223 -2.42 -26.58 -13.76
C ILE A 223 -3.10 -27.75 -14.45
N GLU A 224 -2.44 -28.90 -14.59
CA GLU A 224 -3.01 -30.08 -15.25
C GLU A 224 -4.28 -30.57 -14.55
N TRP A 225 -4.23 -30.75 -13.23
CA TRP A 225 -5.36 -31.22 -12.44
C TRP A 225 -6.50 -30.19 -12.36
N LEU A 226 -6.17 -28.91 -12.17
CA LEU A 226 -7.17 -27.83 -12.19
C LEU A 226 -7.81 -27.68 -13.58
N CYS A 227 -7.05 -27.87 -14.67
CA CYS A 227 -7.61 -27.90 -16.01
C CYS A 227 -8.64 -29.02 -16.16
N LYS A 228 -8.33 -30.25 -15.74
CA LYS A 228 -9.27 -31.38 -15.82
C LYS A 228 -10.58 -31.06 -15.08
N ALA A 229 -10.47 -30.54 -13.85
CA ALA A 229 -11.62 -30.14 -13.05
C ALA A 229 -12.44 -28.98 -13.67
N ALA A 230 -11.75 -27.94 -14.15
CA ALA A 230 -12.38 -26.76 -14.73
C ALA A 230 -13.12 -27.08 -16.04
N HIS A 231 -12.57 -27.97 -16.87
CA HIS A 231 -13.23 -28.47 -18.08
C HIS A 231 -14.38 -29.44 -17.77
N ALA A 232 -14.30 -30.20 -16.68
CA ALA A 232 -15.41 -30.99 -16.15
C ALA A 232 -16.54 -30.13 -15.54
N GLY A 233 -16.37 -28.81 -15.50
CA GLY A 233 -17.39 -27.87 -15.06
C GLY A 233 -17.37 -27.59 -13.56
N ASP A 234 -16.26 -27.84 -12.86
CA ASP A 234 -16.07 -27.38 -11.48
C ASP A 234 -15.80 -25.87 -11.46
N VAL A 235 -16.65 -25.10 -10.76
CA VAL A 235 -16.60 -23.63 -10.78
C VAL A 235 -15.46 -23.09 -9.93
N ASP A 236 -15.17 -23.75 -8.80
CA ASP A 236 -14.09 -23.37 -7.90
C ASP A 236 -12.74 -23.62 -8.60
N ALA A 237 -12.58 -24.74 -9.29
CA ALA A 237 -11.41 -25.03 -10.12
C ALA A 237 -11.21 -24.00 -11.25
N GLN A 238 -12.28 -23.49 -11.86
CA GLN A 238 -12.18 -22.41 -12.85
C GLN A 238 -11.61 -21.14 -12.21
N PHE A 239 -12.04 -20.78 -11.00
CA PHE A 239 -11.49 -19.63 -10.27
C PHE A 239 -10.05 -19.87 -9.81
N ASP A 240 -9.75 -21.05 -9.27
CA ASP A 240 -8.41 -21.40 -8.78
C ASP A 240 -7.39 -21.43 -9.92
N LEU A 241 -7.78 -21.97 -11.08
CA LEU A 241 -6.97 -21.96 -12.29
C LEU A 241 -6.71 -20.52 -12.79
N GLY A 242 -7.75 -19.67 -12.78
CA GLY A 242 -7.59 -18.24 -13.10
C GLY A 242 -6.63 -17.54 -12.15
N SER A 243 -6.70 -17.85 -10.85
CA SER A 243 -5.80 -17.32 -9.82
C SER A 243 -4.37 -17.80 -10.00
N LEU A 244 -4.18 -19.07 -10.35
CA LEU A 244 -2.87 -19.65 -10.62
C LEU A 244 -2.19 -18.98 -11.82
N TYR A 245 -2.93 -18.78 -12.92
CA TYR A 245 -2.45 -18.06 -14.09
C TYR A 245 -2.18 -16.57 -13.82
N ALA A 246 -2.93 -15.94 -12.91
CA ALA A 246 -2.65 -14.57 -12.48
C ALA A 246 -1.38 -14.47 -11.61
N SER A 247 -1.08 -15.51 -10.81
CA SER A 247 0.04 -15.52 -9.86
C SER A 247 1.39 -15.96 -10.44
N SER A 248 1.40 -16.68 -11.57
CA SER A 248 2.60 -17.23 -12.23
C SER A 248 3.55 -16.17 -12.82
N MET A 249 3.23 -14.88 -12.67
CA MET A 249 3.84 -13.74 -13.37
C MET A 249 5.15 -13.20 -12.76
N GLY A 250 5.91 -14.00 -12.01
CA GLY A 250 7.24 -13.60 -11.55
C GLY A 250 8.28 -13.34 -12.66
N GLY A 251 7.97 -13.69 -13.92
CA GLY A 251 8.86 -13.45 -15.05
C GLY A 251 8.16 -13.61 -16.40
N SER A 252 7.75 -12.49 -17.00
CA SER A 252 7.64 -12.25 -18.46
C SER A 252 7.03 -13.37 -19.33
N GLN A 253 5.69 -13.43 -19.46
CA GLN A 253 4.95 -13.75 -20.70
C GLN A 253 3.46 -13.36 -20.57
N GLY A 254 2.96 -12.46 -21.43
CA GLY A 254 1.57 -11.98 -21.42
C GLY A 254 0.48 -12.98 -21.86
N GLY A 255 0.84 -14.25 -22.10
CA GLY A 255 -0.12 -15.32 -22.38
C GLY A 255 -1.02 -15.60 -21.17
N SER A 256 -0.38 -15.93 -20.03
CA SER A 256 -1.01 -16.35 -18.76
C SER A 256 -2.14 -15.42 -18.30
N GLU A 257 -2.00 -14.12 -18.53
CA GLU A 257 -2.96 -13.10 -18.12
C GLU A 257 -4.28 -13.17 -18.90
N ARG A 258 -4.22 -13.58 -20.17
CA ARG A 258 -5.41 -13.80 -20.99
C ARG A 258 -6.13 -15.08 -20.58
N GLU A 259 -5.41 -16.15 -20.25
CA GLU A 259 -6.05 -17.36 -19.72
C GLU A 259 -6.70 -17.09 -18.36
N ALA A 260 -6.04 -16.32 -17.49
CA ALA A 260 -6.62 -15.91 -16.21
C ALA A 260 -7.95 -15.16 -16.39
N PHE A 261 -7.99 -14.21 -17.32
CA PHE A 261 -9.21 -13.48 -17.66
C PHE A 261 -10.34 -14.42 -18.12
N GLU A 262 -10.07 -15.33 -19.06
CA GLU A 262 -11.09 -16.24 -19.60
C GLU A 262 -11.63 -17.19 -18.52
N TRP A 263 -10.76 -17.70 -17.64
CA TRP A 263 -11.18 -18.57 -16.54
C TRP A 263 -11.98 -17.81 -15.47
N PHE A 264 -11.57 -16.61 -15.08
CA PHE A 264 -12.38 -15.75 -14.21
C PHE A 264 -13.73 -15.43 -14.84
N ARG A 265 -13.78 -15.18 -16.16
CA ARG A 265 -15.03 -14.93 -16.87
C ARG A 265 -15.97 -16.14 -16.84
N LYS A 266 -15.46 -17.34 -17.12
CA LYS A 266 -16.25 -18.59 -17.05
C LYS A 266 -16.82 -18.82 -15.65
N ALA A 267 -16.00 -18.67 -14.61
CA ALA A 267 -16.44 -18.84 -13.22
C ALA A 267 -17.46 -17.74 -12.80
N ALA A 268 -17.21 -16.49 -13.18
CA ALA A 268 -18.08 -15.34 -12.86
C ALA A 268 -19.48 -15.47 -13.48
N LEU A 269 -19.55 -15.93 -14.74
CA LEU A 269 -20.82 -16.19 -15.44
C LEU A 269 -21.65 -17.28 -14.76
N ARG A 270 -21.02 -18.17 -13.99
CA ARG A 270 -21.68 -19.23 -13.22
C ARG A 270 -21.93 -18.84 -11.76
N GLY A 271 -21.73 -17.57 -11.41
CA GLY A 271 -22.07 -17.04 -10.08
C GLY A 271 -20.93 -17.05 -9.07
N HIS A 272 -19.69 -17.43 -9.45
CA HIS A 272 -18.59 -17.46 -8.49
C HIS A 272 -18.21 -16.05 -8.01
N VAL A 273 -18.45 -15.78 -6.74
CA VAL A 273 -18.43 -14.43 -6.16
C VAL A 273 -17.05 -13.78 -6.24
N ALA A 274 -15.98 -14.49 -5.91
CA ALA A 274 -14.62 -13.95 -6.02
C ALA A 274 -14.17 -13.78 -7.49
N ALA A 275 -14.68 -14.60 -8.41
CA ALA A 275 -14.37 -14.48 -9.83
C ALA A 275 -15.06 -13.26 -10.43
N GLN A 276 -16.30 -12.95 -10.02
CA GLN A 276 -16.99 -11.72 -10.38
C GLN A 276 -16.20 -10.48 -9.94
N PHE A 277 -15.67 -10.50 -8.71
CA PHE A 277 -14.82 -9.43 -8.23
C PHE A 277 -13.52 -9.32 -9.02
N ASN A 278 -12.79 -10.42 -9.23
CA ASN A 278 -11.55 -10.40 -10.03
C ASN A 278 -11.80 -9.94 -11.47
N LEU A 279 -12.87 -10.40 -12.09
CA LEU A 279 -13.27 -9.95 -13.43
C LEU A 279 -13.51 -8.44 -13.47
N SER A 280 -14.11 -7.87 -12.42
CA SER A 280 -14.25 -6.42 -12.30
C SER A 280 -12.90 -5.68 -12.29
N LEU A 281 -11.88 -6.25 -11.63
CA LEU A 281 -10.53 -5.68 -11.59
C LEU A 281 -9.86 -5.77 -12.96
N TYR A 282 -10.05 -6.87 -13.69
CA TYR A 282 -9.54 -7.03 -15.06
C TYR A 282 -10.11 -5.99 -16.00
N TYR A 283 -11.43 -5.78 -16.01
CA TYR A 283 -12.06 -4.71 -16.82
C TYR A 283 -11.61 -3.31 -16.39
N ARG A 284 -11.44 -3.07 -15.08
CA ARG A 284 -11.02 -1.76 -14.56
C ARG A 284 -9.60 -1.38 -14.99
N ASN A 285 -8.72 -2.37 -15.05
CA ASN A 285 -7.30 -2.15 -15.31
C ASN A 285 -6.90 -2.45 -16.77
N GLY A 286 -7.76 -3.10 -17.56
CA GLY A 286 -7.43 -3.56 -18.91
C GLY A 286 -6.42 -4.72 -18.92
N MET A 287 -6.49 -5.62 -17.93
CA MET A 287 -5.57 -6.77 -17.81
C MET A 287 -6.01 -7.92 -18.72
N GLY A 288 -5.11 -8.83 -19.08
CA GLY A 288 -5.48 -10.00 -19.93
C GLY A 288 -5.71 -9.67 -21.41
N GLY A 289 -5.18 -8.53 -21.89
CA GLY A 289 -5.27 -8.12 -23.29
C GLY A 289 -6.61 -7.49 -23.70
N ILE A 290 -7.48 -7.17 -22.74
CA ILE A 290 -8.73 -6.45 -22.98
C ILE A 290 -8.56 -4.94 -22.79
N THR A 291 -9.37 -4.16 -23.51
CA THR A 291 -9.45 -2.72 -23.29
C THR A 291 -10.13 -2.41 -21.96
N LYS A 292 -9.62 -1.43 -21.22
CA LYS A 292 -10.25 -0.93 -20.01
C LYS A 292 -11.72 -0.56 -20.27
N ASP A 293 -12.63 -1.09 -19.47
CA ASP A 293 -14.06 -0.80 -19.51
C ASP A 293 -14.60 -0.56 -18.09
N GLU A 294 -14.86 0.69 -17.76
CA GLU A 294 -15.35 1.07 -16.43
C GLU A 294 -16.81 0.64 -16.19
N ARG A 295 -17.62 0.49 -17.23
CA ARG A 295 -19.03 0.10 -17.10
C ARG A 295 -19.15 -1.38 -16.78
N GLU A 296 -18.43 -2.22 -17.51
CA GLU A 296 -18.36 -3.66 -17.21
C GLU A 296 -17.69 -3.91 -15.86
N ALA A 297 -16.61 -3.18 -15.53
CA ALA A 297 -15.99 -3.25 -14.20
C ALA A 297 -17.01 -2.94 -13.09
N LEU A 298 -17.77 -1.85 -13.21
CA LEU A 298 -18.79 -1.48 -12.24
C LEU A 298 -19.88 -2.55 -12.13
N ARG A 299 -20.36 -3.08 -13.25
CA ARG A 299 -21.41 -4.11 -13.29
C ARG A 299 -20.99 -5.38 -12.54
N TRP A 300 -19.80 -5.90 -12.83
CA TRP A 300 -19.28 -7.09 -12.16
C TRP A 300 -18.98 -6.85 -10.68
N CYS A 301 -18.51 -5.66 -10.32
CA CYS A 301 -18.31 -5.25 -8.93
C CYS A 301 -19.65 -5.19 -8.16
N GLN A 302 -20.70 -4.61 -8.76
CA GLN A 302 -22.06 -4.60 -8.20
C GLN A 302 -22.59 -6.01 -7.97
N GLN A 303 -22.43 -6.91 -8.96
CA GLN A 303 -22.86 -8.29 -8.83
C GLN A 303 -22.14 -9.02 -7.69
N ALA A 304 -20.81 -8.89 -7.62
CA ALA A 304 -20.01 -9.50 -6.56
C ALA A 304 -20.41 -8.97 -5.18
N ALA A 305 -20.64 -7.65 -5.06
CA ALA A 305 -21.02 -7.03 -3.81
C ALA A 305 -22.42 -7.43 -3.32
N MET A 306 -23.39 -7.54 -4.24
CA MET A 306 -24.73 -8.07 -3.95
C MET A 306 -24.68 -9.52 -3.49
N ASN A 307 -23.73 -10.30 -4.02
CA ASN A 307 -23.49 -11.68 -3.63
C ASN A 307 -22.59 -11.85 -2.38
N GLY A 308 -22.33 -10.77 -1.63
CA GLY A 308 -21.64 -10.85 -0.34
C GLY A 308 -20.11 -10.70 -0.41
N ASN A 309 -19.52 -10.36 -1.55
CA ASN A 309 -18.08 -10.09 -1.61
C ASN A 309 -17.73 -8.80 -0.84
N LYS A 310 -17.04 -8.94 0.29
CA LYS A 310 -16.67 -7.81 1.16
C LYS A 310 -15.77 -6.77 0.49
N ASP A 311 -14.85 -7.21 -0.38
CA ASP A 311 -13.92 -6.31 -1.08
C ASP A 311 -14.64 -5.53 -2.19
N ALA A 312 -15.61 -6.16 -2.87
CA ALA A 312 -16.48 -5.52 -3.83
C ALA A 312 -17.41 -4.51 -3.15
N GLN A 313 -18.01 -4.86 -2.00
CA GLN A 313 -18.82 -3.94 -1.21
C GLN A 313 -18.01 -2.70 -0.79
N PHE A 314 -16.79 -2.90 -0.28
CA PHE A 314 -15.89 -1.79 0.05
C PHE A 314 -15.56 -0.94 -1.18
N ASN A 315 -15.20 -1.57 -2.31
CA ASN A 315 -14.87 -0.86 -3.54
C ASN A 315 -16.06 -0.07 -4.10
N LEU A 316 -17.29 -0.55 -3.96
CA LEU A 316 -18.49 0.22 -4.32
C LEU A 316 -18.70 1.40 -3.37
N GLY A 317 -18.49 1.22 -2.07
CA GLY A 317 -18.52 2.31 -1.10
C GLY A 317 -17.56 3.43 -1.47
N VAL A 318 -16.31 3.08 -1.78
CA VAL A 318 -15.29 4.03 -2.27
C VAL A 318 -15.72 4.65 -3.60
N SER A 319 -16.31 3.88 -4.50
CA SER A 319 -16.73 4.37 -5.82
C SER A 319 -17.84 5.42 -5.75
N TYR A 320 -18.84 5.19 -4.90
CA TYR A 320 -19.91 6.16 -4.63
C TYR A 320 -19.41 7.38 -3.86
N LEU A 321 -18.45 7.21 -2.96
CA LEU A 321 -17.88 8.32 -2.18
C LEU A 321 -17.11 9.30 -3.06
N ASN A 322 -16.30 8.78 -3.99
CA ASN A 322 -15.41 9.56 -4.83
C ASN A 322 -16.00 9.90 -6.22
N GLY A 323 -17.12 9.28 -6.62
CA GLY A 323 -17.73 9.49 -7.93
C GLY A 323 -16.89 8.95 -9.07
N VAL A 324 -16.33 7.75 -8.90
CA VAL A 324 -15.47 7.08 -9.90
C VAL A 324 -16.23 5.98 -10.63
N CYS A 325 -15.65 5.46 -11.73
CA CYS A 325 -16.26 4.41 -12.56
C CYS A 325 -17.63 4.81 -13.15
N GLY A 326 -17.80 6.10 -13.46
CA GLY A 326 -19.05 6.64 -14.02
C GLY A 326 -20.19 6.82 -13.01
N LEU A 327 -19.95 6.61 -11.73
CA LEU A 327 -20.92 6.91 -10.67
C LEU A 327 -20.92 8.39 -10.32
N VAL A 328 -22.11 8.91 -10.03
CA VAL A 328 -22.26 10.21 -9.36
C VAL A 328 -21.92 10.04 -7.88
N ILE A 329 -21.30 11.06 -7.28
CA ILE A 329 -21.01 11.08 -5.85
C ILE A 329 -22.32 10.92 -5.07
N ASP A 330 -22.42 9.84 -4.30
CA ASP A 330 -23.57 9.53 -3.45
C ASP A 330 -23.06 9.00 -2.10
N LYS A 331 -22.86 9.93 -1.17
CA LYS A 331 -22.29 9.63 0.14
C LYS A 331 -23.21 8.75 0.99
N ASN A 332 -24.52 8.78 0.76
CA ASN A 332 -25.48 7.94 1.48
C ASN A 332 -25.31 6.48 1.06
N LYS A 333 -25.25 6.23 -0.26
CA LYS A 333 -24.92 4.88 -0.78
C LYS A 333 -23.54 4.42 -0.35
N ALA A 334 -22.56 5.32 -0.28
CA ALA A 334 -21.24 4.97 0.23
C ALA A 334 -21.32 4.42 1.67
N VAL A 335 -22.06 5.11 2.56
CA VAL A 335 -22.31 4.65 3.93
C VAL A 335 -22.98 3.27 3.95
N GLU A 336 -24.02 3.05 3.14
CA GLU A 336 -24.71 1.76 3.05
C GLU A 336 -23.78 0.62 2.66
N TRP A 337 -22.94 0.82 1.63
CA TRP A 337 -22.00 -0.19 1.18
C TRP A 337 -20.86 -0.43 2.16
N PHE A 338 -20.35 0.62 2.82
CA PHE A 338 -19.37 0.46 3.90
C PHE A 338 -19.96 -0.29 5.09
N HIS A 339 -21.24 -0.08 5.43
CA HIS A 339 -21.92 -0.87 6.45
C HIS A 339 -21.92 -2.36 6.11
N ARG A 340 -22.34 -2.73 4.90
CA ARG A 340 -22.36 -4.14 4.45
C ARG A 340 -20.96 -4.77 4.47
N ALA A 341 -19.96 -4.04 3.99
CA ALA A 341 -18.57 -4.49 3.99
C ALA A 341 -18.04 -4.68 5.43
N ALA A 342 -18.35 -3.74 6.33
CA ALA A 342 -17.99 -3.80 7.73
C ALA A 342 -18.66 -4.98 8.47
N GLU A 343 -19.94 -5.24 8.20
CA GLU A 343 -20.68 -6.41 8.71
C GLU A 343 -20.07 -7.73 8.21
N SER A 344 -19.53 -7.72 6.99
CA SER A 344 -18.78 -8.84 6.39
C SER A 344 -17.31 -8.92 6.85
N GLY A 345 -16.91 -8.12 7.85
CA GLY A 345 -15.58 -8.14 8.45
C GLY A 345 -14.48 -7.39 7.67
N HIS A 346 -14.84 -6.46 6.78
CA HIS A 346 -13.84 -5.65 6.05
C HIS A 346 -13.30 -4.50 6.92
N LEU A 347 -12.02 -4.59 7.31
CA LEU A 347 -11.44 -3.68 8.29
C LEU A 347 -11.30 -2.23 7.78
N GLN A 348 -10.90 -2.03 6.52
CA GLN A 348 -10.86 -0.68 5.95
C GLN A 348 -12.26 -0.07 5.81
N ALA A 349 -13.30 -0.89 5.71
CA ALA A 349 -14.67 -0.38 5.67
C ALA A 349 -15.10 0.12 7.06
N LEU A 350 -14.69 -0.59 8.12
CA LEU A 350 -14.86 -0.12 9.51
C LEU A 350 -14.14 1.22 9.74
N LEU A 351 -12.90 1.36 9.28
CA LEU A 351 -12.15 2.62 9.36
C LEU A 351 -12.89 3.76 8.64
N ASN A 352 -13.27 3.57 7.37
CA ASN A 352 -13.94 4.58 6.57
C ASN A 352 -15.30 4.95 7.16
N LEU A 353 -16.06 3.96 7.63
CA LEU A 353 -17.33 4.19 8.31
C LEU A 353 -17.14 4.99 9.60
N GLY A 354 -16.07 4.72 10.36
CA GLY A 354 -15.70 5.51 11.54
C GLY A 354 -15.45 6.97 11.19
N VAL A 355 -14.71 7.25 10.12
CA VAL A 355 -14.47 8.62 9.62
C VAL A 355 -15.79 9.29 9.20
N LEU A 356 -16.69 8.57 8.54
CA LEU A 356 -17.99 9.10 8.13
C LEU A 356 -18.88 9.46 9.33
N TYR A 357 -18.96 8.62 10.35
CA TYR A 357 -19.68 8.92 11.60
C TYR A 357 -19.04 10.06 12.39
N ALA A 358 -17.70 10.11 12.45
CA ALA A 358 -16.98 11.17 13.14
C ALA A 358 -17.26 12.57 12.55
N ASN A 359 -17.47 12.63 11.24
CA ASN A 359 -17.68 13.87 10.50
C ASN A 359 -19.14 14.13 10.10
N GLY A 360 -20.07 13.20 10.38
CA GLY A 360 -21.48 13.33 9.98
C GLY A 360 -21.68 13.35 8.46
N ILE A 361 -20.93 12.53 7.72
CA ILE A 361 -20.91 12.55 6.25
C ILE A 361 -21.76 11.41 5.68
N GLY A 362 -22.61 11.71 4.70
CA GLY A 362 -23.43 10.69 4.01
C GLY A 362 -24.72 10.34 4.75
N GLY A 363 -25.39 11.37 5.29
CA GLY A 363 -26.70 11.21 5.92
C GLY A 363 -26.68 10.67 7.34
N VAL A 364 -25.50 10.32 7.87
CA VAL A 364 -25.32 9.96 9.28
C VAL A 364 -25.13 11.20 10.15
N SER A 365 -25.69 11.17 11.35
CA SER A 365 -25.40 12.18 12.37
C SER A 365 -23.97 12.00 12.91
N VAL A 366 -23.35 13.10 13.32
CA VAL A 366 -22.05 13.05 14.02
C VAL A 366 -22.18 12.17 15.27
N ASP A 367 -21.41 11.09 15.33
CA ASP A 367 -21.37 10.15 16.45
C ASP A 367 -19.91 9.73 16.71
N THR A 368 -19.25 10.50 17.57
CA THR A 368 -17.85 10.28 17.94
C THR A 368 -17.65 8.98 18.71
N ARG A 369 -18.62 8.56 19.54
CA ARG A 369 -18.53 7.30 20.30
C ARG A 369 -18.58 6.09 19.36
N LYS A 370 -19.47 6.12 18.37
CA LYS A 370 -19.55 5.07 17.35
C LYS A 370 -18.31 5.07 16.48
N ALA A 371 -17.81 6.25 16.08
CA ALA A 371 -16.56 6.36 15.33
C ALA A 371 -15.38 5.74 16.08
N GLN A 372 -15.19 6.06 17.36
CA GLN A 372 -14.16 5.47 18.22
C GLN A 372 -14.26 3.95 18.27
N THR A 373 -15.47 3.42 18.47
CA THR A 373 -15.71 1.97 18.49
C THR A 373 -15.29 1.31 17.18
N LEU A 374 -15.59 1.94 16.03
CA LEU A 374 -15.22 1.45 14.71
C LEU A 374 -13.72 1.52 14.46
N PHE A 375 -13.05 2.60 14.89
CA PHE A 375 -11.59 2.72 14.81
C PHE A 375 -10.88 1.65 15.62
N HIS A 376 -11.31 1.40 16.87
CA HIS A 376 -10.79 0.32 17.70
C HIS A 376 -10.99 -1.05 17.04
N LYS A 377 -12.20 -1.37 16.59
CA LYS A 377 -12.47 -2.64 15.90
C LYS A 377 -11.59 -2.87 14.68
N ALA A 378 -11.38 -1.84 13.86
CA ALA A 378 -10.51 -1.93 12.69
C ALA A 378 -9.03 -2.14 13.09
N ALA A 379 -8.54 -1.37 14.06
CA ALA A 379 -7.15 -1.43 14.51
C ALA A 379 -6.81 -2.72 15.27
N ASP A 380 -7.72 -3.20 16.12
CA ASP A 380 -7.62 -4.49 16.81
C ASP A 380 -7.70 -5.66 15.82
N GLY A 381 -8.45 -5.50 14.73
CA GLY A 381 -8.47 -6.44 13.60
C GLY A 381 -7.17 -6.48 12.79
N GLY A 382 -6.21 -5.58 13.06
CA GLY A 382 -4.92 -5.54 12.39
C GLY A 382 -4.83 -4.58 11.20
N ASP A 383 -5.83 -3.71 10.99
CA ASP A 383 -5.75 -2.71 9.92
C ASP A 383 -4.71 -1.65 10.24
N ILE A 384 -3.66 -1.62 9.42
CA ILE A 384 -2.48 -0.78 9.61
C ILE A 384 -2.85 0.71 9.61
N ASN A 385 -3.76 1.13 8.71
CA ASN A 385 -4.21 2.51 8.61
C ASN A 385 -5.07 2.92 9.81
N ALA A 386 -5.89 2.02 10.34
CA ALA A 386 -6.69 2.24 11.54
C ALA A 386 -5.80 2.34 12.79
N GLN A 387 -4.77 1.50 12.91
CA GLN A 387 -3.78 1.60 13.97
C GLN A 387 -3.06 2.96 13.94
N PHE A 388 -2.61 3.40 12.77
CA PHE A 388 -2.04 4.75 12.62
C PHE A 388 -3.05 5.84 12.97
N THR A 389 -4.29 5.72 12.49
CA THR A 389 -5.36 6.70 12.74
C THR A 389 -5.65 6.84 14.23
N LEU A 390 -5.77 5.73 14.97
CA LEU A 390 -5.91 5.78 16.43
C LEU A 390 -4.70 6.42 17.10
N GLY A 391 -3.49 6.12 16.64
CA GLY A 391 -2.27 6.76 17.12
C GLY A 391 -2.34 8.28 17.01
N VAL A 392 -2.79 8.79 15.86
CA VAL A 392 -3.00 10.23 15.64
C VAL A 392 -4.12 10.77 16.54
N CYS A 393 -5.25 10.08 16.64
CA CYS A 393 -6.38 10.55 17.45
C CYS A 393 -6.01 10.67 18.94
N TYR A 394 -5.25 9.71 19.47
CA TYR A 394 -4.74 9.78 20.83
C TYR A 394 -3.66 10.86 21.02
N ALA A 395 -2.89 11.19 19.98
CA ALA A 395 -1.90 12.25 20.05
C ALA A 395 -2.53 13.66 19.98
N THR A 396 -3.59 13.85 19.18
CA THR A 396 -4.19 15.16 18.93
C THR A 396 -5.48 15.43 19.69
N GLY A 397 -6.15 14.38 20.17
CA GLY A 397 -7.45 14.49 20.82
C GLY A 397 -8.63 14.61 19.85
N GLU A 398 -8.45 14.19 18.59
CA GLU A 398 -9.47 14.28 17.55
C GLU A 398 -10.62 13.28 17.74
N TYR A 399 -11.77 13.58 17.12
CA TYR A 399 -12.96 12.72 17.11
C TYR A 399 -13.47 12.31 18.51
N GLY A 400 -13.31 13.22 19.48
CA GLY A 400 -13.76 13.03 20.86
C GLY A 400 -12.92 12.02 21.66
N ILE A 401 -11.77 11.59 21.13
CA ILE A 401 -10.80 10.80 21.87
C ILE A 401 -10.02 11.77 22.76
N SER A 402 -9.91 11.47 24.05
CA SER A 402 -9.07 12.25 24.96
C SER A 402 -7.59 12.00 24.64
N VAL A 403 -6.79 13.08 24.60
CA VAL A 403 -5.34 12.99 24.38
C VAL A 403 -4.73 12.00 25.38
N ASN A 404 -4.05 10.98 24.87
CA ASN A 404 -3.32 10.00 25.64
C ASN A 404 -2.06 9.59 24.88
N GLU A 405 -0.95 10.22 25.26
CA GLU A 405 0.33 10.03 24.61
C GLU A 405 0.84 8.58 24.67
N GLN A 406 0.59 7.87 25.76
CA GLN A 406 1.01 6.47 25.91
C GLN A 406 0.25 5.55 24.96
N GLU A 407 -1.07 5.75 24.81
CA GLU A 407 -1.86 5.02 23.83
C GLU A 407 -1.45 5.38 22.40
N ALA A 408 -1.17 6.65 22.12
CA ALA A 408 -0.67 7.07 20.81
C ALA A 408 0.58 6.28 20.41
N VAL A 409 1.58 6.20 21.30
CA VAL A 409 2.82 5.43 21.07
C VAL A 409 2.54 3.94 20.87
N LYS A 410 1.64 3.33 21.66
CA LYS A 410 1.28 1.91 21.49
C LYS A 410 0.70 1.64 20.10
N TRP A 411 -0.21 2.48 19.64
CA TRP A 411 -0.84 2.32 18.33
C TRP A 411 0.11 2.62 17.18
N PHE A 412 0.93 3.68 17.29
CA PHE A 412 2.00 3.93 16.32
C PHE A 412 2.98 2.76 16.26
N ARG A 413 3.34 2.16 17.39
CA ARG A 413 4.22 0.98 17.44
C ARG A 413 3.65 -0.19 16.67
N LYS A 414 2.39 -0.58 16.92
CA LYS A 414 1.71 -1.65 16.17
C LYS A 414 1.71 -1.39 14.65
N ALA A 415 1.37 -0.16 14.25
CA ALA A 415 1.36 0.23 12.83
C ALA A 415 2.78 0.21 12.22
N ALA A 416 3.79 0.71 12.94
CA ALA A 416 5.17 0.77 12.48
C ALA A 416 5.80 -0.63 12.33
N GLU A 417 5.52 -1.53 13.28
CA GLU A 417 5.91 -2.95 13.22
C GLU A 417 5.25 -3.67 12.05
N SER A 418 4.03 -3.27 11.69
CA SER A 418 3.33 -3.77 10.49
C SER A 418 3.78 -3.10 9.19
N GLY A 419 4.79 -2.23 9.22
CA GLY A 419 5.37 -1.59 8.03
C GLY A 419 4.82 -0.22 7.67
N HIS A 420 3.99 0.42 8.51
CA HIS A 420 3.46 1.76 8.23
C HIS A 420 4.55 2.83 8.33
N THR A 421 4.94 3.38 7.18
CA THR A 421 6.06 4.31 7.06
C THR A 421 5.92 5.57 7.91
N ASP A 422 4.74 6.23 7.92
CA ASP A 422 4.55 7.45 8.72
C ASP A 422 4.58 7.15 10.23
N SER A 423 4.16 5.94 10.64
CA SER A 423 4.25 5.52 12.04
C SER A 423 5.69 5.26 12.46
N GLN A 424 6.50 4.65 11.58
CA GLN A 424 7.94 4.48 11.80
C GLN A 424 8.60 5.85 11.97
N TYR A 425 8.29 6.81 11.09
CA TYR A 425 8.78 8.18 11.22
C TYR A 425 8.36 8.83 12.56
N ASN A 426 7.07 8.78 12.90
CA ASN A 426 6.56 9.40 14.12
C ASN A 426 7.21 8.81 15.38
N LEU A 427 7.34 7.49 15.48
CA LEU A 427 8.05 6.84 16.59
C LEU A 427 9.51 7.26 16.66
N GLY A 428 10.18 7.30 15.51
CA GLY A 428 11.57 7.76 15.41
C GLY A 428 11.75 9.16 15.98
N VAL A 429 10.85 10.09 15.63
CA VAL A 429 10.84 11.46 16.14
C VAL A 429 10.51 11.51 17.64
N TYR A 430 9.58 10.68 18.12
CA TYR A 430 9.20 10.63 19.53
C TYR A 430 10.34 10.13 20.41
N TYR A 431 11.04 9.07 20.01
CA TYR A 431 12.23 8.58 20.72
C TYR A 431 13.41 9.55 20.63
N ALA A 432 13.57 10.28 19.52
CA ALA A 432 14.65 11.27 19.39
C ALA A 432 14.50 12.43 20.37
N HIS A 433 13.27 12.85 20.67
CA HIS A 433 12.99 14.04 21.48
C HIS A 433 12.41 13.73 22.87
N GLY A 434 12.17 12.47 23.20
CA GLY A 434 11.52 12.07 24.45
C GLY A 434 10.11 12.66 24.58
N LYS A 435 9.34 12.62 23.49
CA LYS A 435 7.96 13.15 23.43
C LYS A 435 6.94 12.04 23.64
N CYS A 436 5.70 12.41 23.94
CA CYS A 436 4.60 11.47 24.01
C CYS A 436 4.77 10.34 25.04
N GLY A 437 5.31 10.67 26.22
CA GLY A 437 5.50 9.72 27.31
C GLY A 437 6.59 8.65 27.09
N VAL A 438 7.34 8.69 25.98
CA VAL A 438 8.57 7.89 25.84
C VAL A 438 9.79 8.68 26.31
N GLN A 439 10.73 7.99 26.92
CA GLN A 439 12.04 8.56 27.20
C GLN A 439 12.85 8.67 25.91
N VAL A 440 13.83 9.58 25.91
CA VAL A 440 14.80 9.66 24.81
C VAL A 440 15.51 8.32 24.68
N ASP A 441 15.41 7.70 23.50
CA ASP A 441 16.10 6.47 23.16
C ASP A 441 16.69 6.64 21.75
N GLU A 442 17.95 7.02 21.72
CA GLU A 442 18.67 7.31 20.49
C GLU A 442 18.74 6.11 19.55
N ARG A 443 18.83 4.90 20.10
CA ARG A 443 18.94 3.66 19.33
C ARG A 443 17.61 3.33 18.65
N GLN A 444 16.51 3.44 19.39
CA GLN A 444 15.16 3.27 18.83
C GLN A 444 14.86 4.37 17.80
N ALA A 445 15.22 5.62 18.10
CA ALA A 445 15.06 6.73 17.16
C ALA A 445 15.74 6.46 15.83
N GLN A 446 17.01 6.02 15.88
CA GLN A 446 17.79 5.68 14.70
C GLN A 446 17.17 4.53 13.90
N ASP A 447 16.80 3.42 14.57
CA ASP A 447 16.25 2.24 13.88
C ASP A 447 14.94 2.57 13.17
N TRP A 448 14.01 3.26 13.85
CA TRP A 448 12.72 3.63 13.27
C TRP A 448 12.85 4.65 12.14
N LEU A 449 13.69 5.68 12.30
CA LEU A 449 13.93 6.65 11.23
C LEU A 449 14.60 6.02 10.02
N LYS A 450 15.55 5.09 10.23
CA LYS A 450 16.22 4.37 9.15
C LYS A 450 15.23 3.53 8.35
N ARG A 451 14.36 2.76 9.02
CA ARG A 451 13.30 1.99 8.35
C ARG A 451 12.34 2.89 7.57
N ALA A 452 11.91 4.01 8.15
CA ALA A 452 11.04 4.96 7.47
C ALA A 452 11.71 5.56 6.22
N ALA A 453 12.99 5.89 6.33
CA ALA A 453 13.78 6.42 5.22
C ALA A 453 13.99 5.37 4.11
N GLU A 454 14.32 4.13 4.46
CA GLU A 454 14.43 3.01 3.51
C GLU A 454 13.09 2.72 2.79
N ASN A 455 11.97 2.94 3.48
CA ASN A 455 10.61 2.87 2.92
C ASN A 455 10.17 4.16 2.19
N GLY A 456 11.09 5.09 1.92
CA GLY A 456 10.82 6.25 1.07
C GLY A 456 10.23 7.47 1.79
N HIS A 457 10.33 7.58 3.12
CA HIS A 457 9.81 8.77 3.82
C HIS A 457 10.80 9.95 3.78
N ALA A 458 10.49 10.96 2.96
CA ALA A 458 11.35 12.13 2.76
C ALA A 458 11.71 12.86 4.07
N GLY A 459 10.77 13.02 5.01
CA GLY A 459 11.05 13.66 6.30
C GLY A 459 11.97 12.84 7.21
N ALA A 460 11.96 11.50 7.06
CA ALA A 460 12.85 10.63 7.81
C ALA A 460 14.27 10.70 7.26
N MET A 461 14.39 10.70 5.93
CA MET A 461 15.66 10.95 5.22
C MET A 461 16.26 12.30 5.63
N TYR A 462 15.47 13.36 5.63
CA TYR A 462 15.92 14.69 6.09
C TYR A 462 16.39 14.68 7.55
N ASN A 463 15.62 14.09 8.47
CA ASN A 463 16.02 14.04 9.88
C ASN A 463 17.31 13.21 10.09
N LEU A 464 17.47 12.10 9.38
CA LEU A 464 18.72 11.34 9.40
C LEU A 464 19.89 12.18 8.88
N ALA A 465 19.69 12.94 7.79
CA ALA A 465 20.72 13.82 7.27
C ALA A 465 21.14 14.88 8.29
N VAL A 466 20.18 15.49 8.99
CA VAL A 466 20.45 16.46 10.07
C VAL A 466 21.20 15.79 11.23
N PHE A 467 20.81 14.59 11.64
CA PHE A 467 21.48 13.87 12.72
C PHE A 467 22.91 13.45 12.36
N TYR A 468 23.17 13.00 11.12
CA TYR A 468 24.53 12.78 10.63
C TYR A 468 25.32 14.08 10.51
N SER A 469 24.71 15.18 10.07
CA SER A 469 25.37 16.50 9.98
C SER A 469 25.82 17.00 11.35
N ASN A 470 25.07 16.71 12.41
CA ASN A 470 25.30 17.26 13.73
C ASN A 470 25.96 16.27 14.71
N GLY A 471 25.98 14.98 14.38
CA GLY A 471 26.40 13.91 15.29
C GLY A 471 25.44 13.73 16.47
N GLN A 472 24.14 13.60 16.19
CA GLN A 472 23.06 13.50 17.18
C GLN A 472 22.38 12.12 17.12
N CYS A 473 21.58 11.79 18.15
CA CYS A 473 20.84 10.52 18.23
C CYS A 473 21.75 9.29 18.07
N GLY A 474 22.87 9.27 18.79
CA GLY A 474 23.83 8.16 18.76
C GLY A 474 24.61 8.00 17.45
N LEU A 475 24.40 8.88 16.46
CA LEU A 475 25.14 8.87 15.20
C LEU A 475 26.43 9.66 15.30
N HIS A 476 27.51 9.10 14.76
CA HIS A 476 28.73 9.87 14.54
C HIS A 476 28.52 10.90 13.43
N LYS A 477 29.05 12.11 13.66
CA LYS A 477 29.00 13.19 12.67
C LYS A 477 29.66 12.73 11.37
N SER A 478 28.90 12.79 10.27
CA SER A 478 29.37 12.44 8.93
C SER A 478 28.67 13.30 7.88
N ASP A 479 29.40 14.26 7.32
CA ASP A 479 28.89 15.14 6.29
C ASP A 479 28.62 14.40 4.96
N LEU A 480 29.35 13.30 4.71
CA LEU A 480 29.12 12.45 3.54
C LEU A 480 27.77 11.71 3.65
N MET A 481 27.50 11.08 4.79
CA MET A 481 26.20 10.42 5.02
C MET A 481 25.06 11.44 5.03
N ALA A 482 25.28 12.63 5.61
CA ALA A 482 24.30 13.70 5.58
C ALA A 482 23.97 14.12 4.14
N LEU A 483 24.98 14.27 3.28
CA LEU A 483 24.80 14.59 1.87
C LEU A 483 23.96 13.53 1.14
N GLU A 484 24.25 12.24 1.31
CA GLU A 484 23.50 11.15 0.68
C GLU A 484 22.01 11.21 1.04
N TRP A 485 21.70 11.42 2.32
CA TRP A 485 20.32 11.51 2.80
C TRP A 485 19.63 12.83 2.39
N TYR A 486 20.34 13.97 2.39
CA TYR A 486 19.81 15.22 1.83
C TYR A 486 19.49 15.06 0.35
N TYR A 487 20.36 14.40 -0.42
CA TYR A 487 20.13 14.10 -1.82
C TYR A 487 18.85 13.28 -2.01
N ALA A 488 18.70 12.18 -1.27
CA ALA A 488 17.51 11.32 -1.35
C ALA A 488 16.21 12.08 -1.01
N ALA A 489 16.21 12.86 0.08
CA ALA A 489 15.04 13.64 0.49
C ALA A 489 14.70 14.78 -0.51
N ALA A 490 15.71 15.47 -1.03
CA ALA A 490 15.54 16.57 -1.97
C ALA A 490 14.91 16.13 -3.30
N HIS A 491 15.28 14.94 -3.78
CA HIS A 491 14.72 14.35 -5.00
C HIS A 491 13.25 13.95 -4.85
N GLN A 492 12.78 13.75 -3.62
CA GLN A 492 11.36 13.54 -3.31
C GLN A 492 10.59 14.85 -3.08
N GLY A 493 11.23 16.00 -3.26
CA GLY A 493 10.59 17.30 -3.11
C GLY A 493 10.61 17.87 -1.71
N HIS A 494 11.41 17.32 -0.78
CA HIS A 494 11.50 17.88 0.58
C HIS A 494 12.24 19.22 0.57
N THR A 495 11.52 20.29 0.85
CA THR A 495 11.96 21.68 0.71
C THR A 495 13.24 22.00 1.51
N GLU A 496 13.28 21.65 2.79
CA GLU A 496 14.44 21.91 3.66
C GLU A 496 15.65 21.05 3.28
N ALA A 497 15.43 19.86 2.71
CA ALA A 497 16.49 19.03 2.19
C ALA A 497 17.08 19.61 0.90
N GLN A 498 16.24 20.21 0.04
CA GLN A 498 16.70 20.92 -1.16
C GLN A 498 17.57 22.11 -0.78
N TYR A 499 17.17 22.89 0.23
CA TYR A 499 17.99 23.98 0.77
C TYR A 499 19.34 23.45 1.30
N ASN A 500 19.33 22.42 2.13
CA ASN A 500 20.58 21.88 2.69
C ASN A 500 21.48 21.21 1.64
N LEU A 501 20.90 20.58 0.61
CA LEU A 501 21.65 20.06 -0.53
C LEU A 501 22.29 21.19 -1.34
N ALA A 502 21.57 22.30 -1.54
CA ALA A 502 22.12 23.49 -2.17
C ALA A 502 23.32 24.06 -1.38
N VAL A 503 23.22 24.11 -0.04
CA VAL A 503 24.33 24.49 0.83
C VAL A 503 25.52 23.54 0.68
N CYS A 504 25.28 22.23 0.54
CA CYS A 504 26.36 21.27 0.29
C CYS A 504 27.09 21.57 -1.04
N TYR A 505 26.37 21.83 -2.13
CA TYR A 505 26.97 22.21 -3.41
C TYR A 505 27.67 23.57 -3.36
N GLU A 506 27.15 24.54 -2.61
CA GLU A 506 27.75 25.87 -2.42
C GLU A 506 29.09 25.79 -1.66
N THR A 507 29.16 24.92 -0.65
CA THR A 507 30.30 24.87 0.30
C THR A 507 31.26 23.72 0.05
N GLY A 508 30.88 22.73 -0.77
CA GLY A 508 31.63 21.47 -0.95
C GLY A 508 31.49 20.51 0.26
N ARG A 509 30.47 20.71 1.10
CA ARG A 509 30.25 19.90 2.30
C ARG A 509 29.88 18.47 1.92
N GLY A 510 30.49 17.49 2.61
CA GLY A 510 30.35 16.07 2.28
C GLY A 510 31.36 15.58 1.23
N GLY A 511 32.36 16.40 0.89
CA GLY A 511 33.44 16.01 -0.02
C GLY A 511 33.10 16.16 -1.50
N ILE A 512 31.97 16.79 -1.83
CA ILE A 512 31.62 17.12 -3.22
C ILE A 512 32.36 18.36 -3.69
N LYS A 513 32.58 18.43 -5.00
CA LYS A 513 33.13 19.62 -5.64
C LYS A 513 32.12 20.77 -5.51
N VAL A 514 32.62 21.94 -5.13
CA VAL A 514 31.81 23.17 -5.15
C VAL A 514 31.26 23.39 -6.56
N ASP A 515 29.94 23.50 -6.66
CA ASP A 515 29.21 23.67 -7.91
C ASP A 515 28.11 24.68 -7.69
N GLY A 516 28.35 25.93 -8.12
CA GLY A 516 27.37 26.99 -7.97
C GLY A 516 26.11 26.75 -8.78
N ASP A 517 26.23 26.12 -9.96
CA ASP A 517 25.09 25.93 -10.87
C ASP A 517 24.09 24.98 -10.23
N GLN A 518 24.60 23.87 -9.68
CA GLN A 518 23.79 22.95 -8.88
C GLN A 518 23.25 23.61 -7.60
N ALA A 519 24.05 24.41 -6.89
CA ALA A 519 23.58 25.11 -5.70
C ALA A 519 22.38 26.03 -6.02
N VAL A 520 22.48 26.86 -7.07
CA VAL A 520 21.40 27.76 -7.49
C VAL A 520 20.18 26.97 -7.95
N GLU A 521 20.35 25.88 -8.71
CA GLU A 521 19.24 25.03 -9.14
C GLU A 521 18.44 24.48 -7.92
N TRP A 522 19.15 23.97 -6.91
CA TRP A 522 18.51 23.45 -5.71
C TRP A 522 17.90 24.55 -4.82
N TYR A 523 18.53 25.72 -4.70
CA TYR A 523 17.93 26.86 -4.01
C TYR A 523 16.65 27.36 -4.71
N LEU A 524 16.62 27.36 -6.06
CA LEU A 524 15.41 27.70 -6.81
C LEU A 524 14.27 26.72 -6.54
N LYS A 525 14.58 25.41 -6.48
CA LYS A 525 13.60 24.37 -6.10
C LYS A 525 13.09 24.58 -4.67
N ALA A 526 13.97 24.86 -3.71
CA ALA A 526 13.60 25.14 -2.33
C ALA A 526 12.71 26.40 -2.21
N SER A 527 13.06 27.49 -2.90
CA SER A 527 12.22 28.69 -2.96
C SER A 527 10.86 28.43 -3.59
N ALA A 528 10.78 27.63 -4.66
CA ALA A 528 9.50 27.21 -5.24
C ALA A 528 8.66 26.38 -4.26
N GLY A 529 9.30 25.64 -3.35
CA GLY A 529 8.69 24.97 -2.21
C GLY A 529 8.30 25.88 -1.04
N GLY A 530 8.58 27.18 -1.12
CA GLY A 530 8.28 28.17 -0.07
C GLY A 530 9.39 28.40 0.95
N ASP A 531 10.61 27.90 0.70
CA ASP A 531 11.76 28.18 1.56
C ASP A 531 12.23 29.63 1.37
N SER A 532 11.92 30.47 2.34
CA SER A 532 12.26 31.90 2.27
C SER A 532 13.73 32.19 2.58
N ASP A 533 14.45 31.27 3.24
CA ASP A 533 15.90 31.39 3.46
C ASP A 533 16.66 31.13 2.16
N ALA A 534 16.17 30.22 1.32
CA ALA A 534 16.69 29.99 -0.04
C ALA A 534 16.63 31.27 -0.88
N GLU A 535 15.57 32.07 -0.74
CA GLU A 535 15.40 33.35 -1.45
C GLU A 535 16.46 34.37 -1.03
N VAL A 536 16.74 34.46 0.28
CA VAL A 536 17.82 35.29 0.80
C VAL A 536 19.20 34.78 0.32
N ARG A 537 19.41 33.46 0.30
CA ARG A 537 20.65 32.86 -0.21
C ARG A 537 20.87 33.16 -1.69
N LEU A 538 19.84 33.01 -2.53
CA LEU A 538 19.90 33.38 -3.95
C LEU A 538 20.27 34.84 -4.14
N GLY A 539 19.63 35.76 -3.39
CA GLY A 539 19.98 37.17 -3.42
C GLY A 539 21.44 37.43 -3.05
N ASN A 540 21.96 36.75 -2.02
CA ASN A 540 23.36 36.87 -1.61
C ASN A 540 24.36 36.30 -2.64
N ILE A 541 24.00 35.21 -3.33
CA ILE A 541 24.81 34.64 -4.42
C ILE A 541 24.93 35.67 -5.56
N TYR A 542 23.81 36.23 -6.02
CA TYR A 542 23.81 37.26 -7.07
C TYR A 542 24.51 38.55 -6.65
N ALA A 543 24.35 38.99 -5.40
CA ALA A 543 25.01 40.21 -4.89
C ALA A 543 26.53 40.08 -4.80
N SER A 544 27.02 38.89 -4.46
CA SER A 544 28.45 38.63 -4.25
C SER A 544 29.18 38.13 -5.49
N GLY A 545 28.47 37.51 -6.45
CA GLY A 545 29.07 36.83 -7.59
C GLY A 545 29.95 35.64 -7.19
N LYS A 546 29.66 35.01 -6.05
CA LYS A 546 30.41 33.85 -5.55
C LYS A 546 29.97 32.56 -6.27
N CYS A 547 30.80 31.51 -6.11
CA CYS A 547 30.55 30.18 -6.67
C CYS A 547 30.47 30.11 -8.20
N GLY A 548 31.17 31.00 -8.91
CA GLY A 548 31.24 31.00 -10.37
C GLY A 548 30.12 31.77 -11.08
N PHE A 549 29.22 32.41 -10.32
CA PHE A 549 28.12 33.20 -10.87
C PHE A 549 28.52 34.64 -11.19
N PRO A 550 28.07 35.20 -12.33
CA PRO A 550 28.24 36.61 -12.59
C PRO A 550 27.48 37.41 -11.54
N LYS A 551 28.16 38.41 -10.99
CA LYS A 551 27.57 39.36 -10.05
C LYS A 551 26.43 40.12 -10.74
N ASP A 552 25.24 40.06 -10.17
CA ASP A 552 24.02 40.72 -10.65
C ASP A 552 23.27 41.33 -9.46
N GLU A 553 23.66 42.55 -9.10
CA GLU A 553 23.09 43.22 -7.94
C GLU A 553 21.62 43.60 -8.13
N VAL A 554 21.13 43.74 -9.37
CA VAL A 554 19.72 44.05 -9.65
C VAL A 554 18.85 42.83 -9.35
N LYS A 555 19.24 41.64 -9.84
CA LYS A 555 18.58 40.39 -9.46
C LYS A 555 18.66 40.11 -7.97
N ALA A 556 19.77 40.47 -7.32
CA ALA A 556 19.87 40.33 -5.87
C ALA A 556 18.77 41.13 -5.14
N VAL A 557 18.51 42.36 -5.56
CA VAL A 557 17.41 43.18 -5.02
C VAL A 557 16.05 42.55 -5.27
N GLU A 558 15.81 41.98 -6.45
CA GLU A 558 14.55 41.25 -6.75
C GLU A 558 14.33 40.08 -5.79
N TRP A 559 15.37 39.27 -5.55
CA TRP A 559 15.30 38.16 -4.61
C TRP A 559 15.11 38.61 -3.16
N PHE A 560 15.76 39.68 -2.72
CA PHE A 560 15.54 40.22 -1.37
C PHE A 560 14.12 40.76 -1.19
N ARG A 561 13.53 41.40 -2.21
CA ARG A 561 12.13 41.82 -2.20
C ARG A 561 11.19 40.61 -2.12
N LYS A 562 11.46 39.57 -2.90
CA LYS A 562 10.69 38.32 -2.84
C LYS A 562 10.74 37.68 -1.45
N ALA A 563 11.92 37.61 -0.83
CA ALA A 563 12.07 37.11 0.53
C ALA A 563 11.26 37.92 1.55
N ILE A 564 11.16 39.25 1.38
CA ILE A 564 10.32 40.12 2.20
C ILE A 564 8.83 39.82 2.01
N GLU A 565 8.38 39.59 0.76
CA GLU A 565 7.00 39.18 0.45
C GLU A 565 6.65 37.83 1.10
N SER A 566 7.61 36.90 1.14
CA SER A 566 7.53 35.63 1.86
C SER A 566 7.61 35.79 3.40
N GLY A 567 7.82 37.01 3.90
CA GLY A 567 7.86 37.33 5.33
C GLY A 567 9.22 37.13 6.02
N ASN A 568 10.28 36.84 5.27
CA ASN A 568 11.62 36.58 5.82
C ASN A 568 12.29 37.86 6.34
N SER A 569 12.74 37.84 7.60
CA SER A 569 13.40 38.98 8.24
C SER A 569 14.80 39.28 7.69
N GLY A 570 15.51 38.26 7.19
CA GLY A 570 16.82 38.42 6.53
C GLY A 570 16.73 39.18 5.21
N GLY A 571 15.62 39.05 4.48
CA GLY A 571 15.36 39.84 3.26
C GLY A 571 15.34 41.35 3.53
N TYR A 572 14.71 41.77 4.64
CA TYR A 572 14.72 43.18 5.08
C TYR A 572 16.14 43.68 5.35
N PHE A 573 16.94 42.90 6.07
CA PHE A 573 18.32 43.28 6.38
C PHE A 573 19.17 43.39 5.11
N CYS A 574 19.14 42.38 4.24
CA CYS A 574 19.91 42.40 3.00
C CYS A 574 19.50 43.55 2.07
N LEU A 575 18.20 43.84 1.93
CA LEU A 575 17.73 44.99 1.15
C LEU A 575 18.14 46.33 1.79
N GLY A 576 18.09 46.43 3.11
CA GLY A 576 18.61 47.57 3.86
C GLY A 576 20.09 47.81 3.56
N MET A 577 20.91 46.77 3.54
CA MET A 577 22.32 46.86 3.17
C MET A 577 22.54 47.31 1.72
N MET A 578 21.66 46.93 0.79
CA MET A 578 21.74 47.41 -0.60
C MET A 578 21.47 48.92 -0.71
N TYR A 579 20.51 49.45 0.07
CA TYR A 579 20.25 50.90 0.18
C TYR A 579 21.38 51.66 0.87
N ALA A 580 21.98 51.11 1.93
CA ALA A 580 23.12 51.72 2.62
C ALA A 580 24.36 51.86 1.72
N LEU A 581 24.49 50.98 0.71
CA LEU A 581 25.63 50.97 -0.20
C LEU A 581 25.31 51.59 -1.58
N GLY A 582 24.05 51.96 -1.85
CA GLY A 582 23.62 52.44 -3.17
C GLY A 582 23.84 51.42 -4.30
N LYS A 583 23.57 50.14 -4.02
CA LYS A 583 23.86 48.99 -4.92
C LYS A 583 22.61 48.44 -5.59
N GLY A 584 22.79 47.68 -6.68
CA GLY A 584 21.68 46.99 -7.36
C GLY A 584 20.64 47.91 -8.00
N GLY A 585 21.07 49.07 -8.51
CA GLY A 585 20.19 50.07 -9.11
C GLY A 585 19.36 50.87 -8.10
N LEU A 586 19.65 50.73 -6.80
CA LEU A 586 19.03 51.51 -5.74
C LEU A 586 19.85 52.78 -5.44
N PRO A 587 19.20 53.91 -5.15
CA PRO A 587 19.91 55.09 -4.66
C PRO A 587 20.52 54.82 -3.29
N LEU A 588 21.64 55.49 -3.00
CA LEU A 588 22.19 55.57 -1.65
C LEU A 588 21.17 56.28 -0.74
N ASP A 589 20.54 55.53 0.16
CA ASP A 589 19.45 56.01 1.02
C ASP A 589 19.63 55.43 2.44
N LYS A 590 20.39 56.17 3.26
CA LYS A 590 20.69 55.77 4.64
C LYS A 590 19.43 55.71 5.53
N PRO A 591 18.52 56.72 5.53
CA PRO A 591 17.30 56.64 6.33
C PRO A 591 16.46 55.40 6.02
N LYS A 592 16.25 55.10 4.73
CA LYS A 592 15.50 53.91 4.31
C LYS A 592 16.21 52.61 4.67
N SER A 593 17.54 52.60 4.62
CA SER A 593 18.33 51.46 5.09
C SER A 593 18.09 51.19 6.58
N VAL A 594 18.18 52.22 7.42
CA VAL A 594 17.95 52.13 8.88
C VAL A 594 16.54 51.62 9.17
N ASP A 595 15.52 52.13 8.47
CA ASP A 595 14.14 51.66 8.61
C ASP A 595 13.98 50.16 8.29
N LEU A 596 14.63 49.68 7.23
CA LEU A 596 14.60 48.27 6.85
C LEU A 596 15.35 47.38 7.84
N ILE A 597 16.52 47.82 8.33
CA ILE A 597 17.30 47.10 9.34
C ILE A 597 16.54 47.03 10.66
N ARG A 598 15.88 48.12 11.09
CA ARG A 598 15.02 48.13 12.28
C ARG A 598 13.85 47.16 12.15
N LYS A 599 13.17 47.14 10.99
CA LYS A 599 12.12 46.14 10.70
C LYS A 599 12.64 44.71 10.74
N ALA A 600 13.86 44.47 10.27
CA ALA A 600 14.49 43.15 10.38
C ALA A 600 14.72 42.75 11.84
N ALA A 601 15.15 43.69 12.68
CA ALA A 601 15.37 43.47 14.12
C ALA A 601 14.06 43.22 14.88
N GLU A 602 13.01 43.99 14.60
CA GLU A 602 11.66 43.81 15.14
C GLU A 602 11.08 42.43 14.77
N LYS A 603 11.39 41.96 13.56
CA LYS A 603 11.03 40.60 13.10
C LYS A 603 11.97 39.50 13.60
N GLY A 604 12.92 39.82 14.48
CA GLY A 604 13.76 38.82 15.15
C GLY A 604 15.03 38.44 14.42
N TYR A 605 15.49 39.19 13.40
CA TYR A 605 16.74 38.87 12.71
C TYR A 605 17.96 39.17 13.61
N PRO A 606 18.75 38.16 14.03
CA PRO A 606 19.75 38.34 15.10
C PRO A 606 20.85 39.35 14.76
N THR A 607 21.29 39.38 13.50
CA THR A 607 22.34 40.33 13.07
C THR A 607 21.82 41.77 13.08
N ALA A 608 20.56 41.98 12.72
CA ALA A 608 19.94 43.31 12.78
C ALA A 608 19.71 43.75 14.23
N GLN A 609 19.29 42.85 15.12
CA GLN A 609 19.14 43.15 16.56
C GLN A 609 20.47 43.62 17.15
N ARG A 610 21.57 42.91 16.88
CA ARG A 610 22.91 43.34 17.31
C ARG A 610 23.31 44.70 16.73
N PHE A 611 22.96 44.95 15.46
CA PHE A 611 23.26 46.21 14.80
C PHE A 611 22.54 47.38 15.48
N VAL A 612 21.26 47.19 15.82
CA VAL A 612 20.45 48.19 16.53
C VAL A 612 20.89 48.36 17.99
N GLU A 613 21.28 47.28 18.67
CA GLU A 613 21.78 47.33 20.07
C GLU A 613 23.15 48.03 20.18
N GLN A 614 23.98 47.96 19.14
CA GLN A 614 25.31 48.59 19.10
C GLN A 614 25.29 50.03 18.57
N ALA A 615 24.21 50.45 17.92
CA ALA A 615 24.04 51.83 17.45
C ALA A 615 23.75 52.75 18.65
N VAL A 616 24.77 53.49 19.09
CA VAL A 616 24.66 54.46 20.20
C VAL A 616 23.98 55.76 19.73
N ASP A 617 23.97 56.04 18.43
CA ASP A 617 23.29 57.17 17.80
C ASP A 617 22.57 56.70 16.51
N PRO A 618 21.31 57.09 16.22
CA PRO A 618 20.60 56.67 15.00
C PRO A 618 21.20 57.18 13.68
N GLU A 619 22.16 58.11 13.73
CA GLU A 619 22.82 58.73 12.56
C GLU A 619 24.20 58.14 12.20
N ASP A 620 24.84 57.40 13.11
CA ASP A 620 26.12 56.69 12.89
C ASP A 620 25.90 55.29 12.29
#